data_AF-A0A973NZB2-F1
#
_entry.id   AF-A0A973NZB2-F1
#
_cell.length_a   1.000
_cell.length_b   1.000
_cell.length_c   1.000
_cell.angle_alpha   90.00
_cell.angle_beta   90.00
_cell.angle_gamma   90.00
#
_symmetry.space_group_name_H-M   'P 1'
#
loop_
_entity.id
_entity.type
_entity.pdbx_description
1 polymer ?
#
loop_
_entity_poly.entity_id
_entity_poly.type
_entity_poly.pdbx_seq_one_letter_code
_entity_poly.pdbx_strand_id
1 'polypeptide(L)'
;MFCDQCGKPVPPSATTCPHCGSSLAPMTVAVATPPPVPGPRRSGESVPEQRERPARLPPARAWLAGVLTRDVRSTASGVICAWFGVPWVLLMAAFGAVLGGIVGLVNGTMVGPGVLDRMDKIVGYVVPLPVKPLELLPTAAAQIGGIVAALIGAVSGGWKLGYMAATWPWEALYEGDPTWPWMVAVGQVVTALFVGALWVLGSSATEGLRLRIGGCRRMSRRERLWLAPLVAECARRLDITRPPVLLIHDRREPNAYALTRHVVINQGLLDDLGYDPVMVGGVVTHELAHWQEGHAISAAWAKGVALPLYLLYEIAVRLIDVTGRIRPLQWLLRVLLWSVTTTVRGIVIPIHAHTARANELAADDRVIEAGYAEGFRRALARLRFYEQGRDGWDRAVCATHPPIELRMERLESPGRRYPLRDDYALSAGLLGAPTSTVRRTE
;
A
#
# COMPACT_ATOMS: atom_id res chain seq x y z
N MET A 1 44.90 18.02 10.73
CA MET A 1 43.61 18.10 10.00
C MET A 1 43.60 17.04 8.91
N PHE A 2 42.43 16.60 8.44
CA PHE A 2 42.34 15.68 7.31
C PHE A 2 41.85 16.45 6.09
N CYS A 3 42.33 16.11 4.89
CA CYS A 3 41.85 16.74 3.67
C CYS A 3 40.42 16.25 3.37
N ASP A 4 39.44 17.14 3.29
CA ASP A 4 38.03 16.75 3.05
C ASP A 4 37.78 16.05 1.71
N GLN A 5 38.69 16.22 0.75
CA GLN A 5 38.64 15.52 -0.54
C GLN A 5 39.22 14.10 -0.50
N CYS A 6 40.43 13.92 0.06
CA CYS A 6 41.14 12.63 -0.01
C CYS A 6 41.21 11.86 1.32
N GLY A 7 40.89 12.49 2.45
CA GLY A 7 40.88 11.88 3.78
C GLY A 7 42.28 11.63 4.39
N LYS A 8 43.37 12.03 3.71
CA LYS A 8 44.74 11.90 4.25
C LYS A 8 45.02 12.98 5.30
N PRO A 9 45.84 12.69 6.32
CA PRO A 9 46.27 13.69 7.29
C PRO A 9 47.10 14.76 6.59
N VAL A 10 46.83 16.01 6.91
CA VAL A 10 47.52 17.17 6.36
C VAL A 10 48.06 18.03 7.50
N PRO A 11 49.28 18.60 7.36
CA PRO A 11 49.81 19.59 8.29
C PRO A 11 48.82 20.75 8.48
N PRO A 12 48.63 21.24 9.71
CA PRO A 12 47.68 22.33 10.01
C PRO A 12 47.92 23.63 9.23
N SER A 13 49.13 23.84 8.71
CA SER A 13 49.54 25.03 7.96
C SER A 13 49.46 24.88 6.44
N ALA A 14 49.05 23.72 5.92
CA ALA A 14 49.01 23.48 4.48
C ALA A 14 47.79 24.17 3.85
N THR A 15 48.03 25.10 2.92
CA THR A 15 46.99 25.74 2.08
C THR A 15 46.56 24.88 0.90
N THR A 16 47.31 23.80 0.64
CA THR A 16 47.08 22.86 -0.46
C THR A 16 47.42 21.46 0.02
N CYS A 17 46.57 20.47 -0.24
CA CYS A 17 46.83 19.11 0.20
C CYS A 17 48.03 18.52 -0.59
N PRO A 18 49.10 18.06 0.09
CA PRO A 18 50.28 17.51 -0.58
C PRO A 18 50.01 16.16 -1.27
N HIS A 19 48.89 15.51 -0.94
CA HIS A 19 48.54 14.20 -1.47
C HIS A 19 47.67 14.24 -2.73
N CYS A 20 46.82 15.26 -2.89
CA CYS A 20 45.89 15.33 -4.01
C CYS A 20 45.82 16.71 -4.69
N GLY A 21 46.58 17.70 -4.22
CA GLY A 21 46.65 19.03 -4.82
C GLY A 21 45.41 19.91 -4.59
N SER A 22 44.40 19.44 -3.85
CA SER A 22 43.21 20.24 -3.57
C SER A 22 43.55 21.43 -2.66
N SER A 23 43.09 22.63 -3.02
CA SER A 23 43.20 23.82 -2.18
C SER A 23 42.40 23.61 -0.88
N LEU A 24 43.08 23.77 0.25
CA LEU A 24 42.50 23.73 1.59
C LEU A 24 42.14 25.17 1.94
N ALA A 25 41.15 25.72 1.24
CA ALA A 25 40.69 27.07 1.54
C ALA A 25 40.18 27.13 3.00
N PRO A 26 40.53 28.17 3.78
CA PRO A 26 39.92 28.37 5.08
C PRO A 26 38.42 28.56 4.87
N MET A 27 37.66 27.51 5.18
CA MET A 27 36.22 27.52 5.13
C MET A 27 35.70 28.53 6.16
N THR A 28 35.43 29.76 5.73
CA THR A 28 34.39 30.60 6.34
C THR A 28 33.04 29.96 6.03
N VAL A 29 32.80 28.80 6.61
CA VAL A 29 31.48 28.20 6.69
C VAL A 29 30.75 29.00 7.74
N ALA A 30 29.71 29.72 7.33
CA ALA A 30 28.63 30.05 8.23
C ALA A 30 28.06 28.71 8.73
N VAL A 31 28.61 28.24 9.85
CA VAL A 31 28.12 27.07 10.56
C VAL A 31 26.70 27.44 10.95
N ALA A 32 25.70 26.90 10.24
CA ALA A 32 24.40 26.73 10.82
C ALA A 32 24.63 25.87 12.07
N THR A 33 24.67 26.54 13.22
CA THR A 33 24.85 25.91 14.52
C THR A 33 23.91 24.72 14.58
N PRO A 34 24.41 23.48 14.79
CA PRO A 34 23.52 22.39 15.16
C PRO A 34 22.66 22.89 16.34
N PRO A 35 21.34 22.63 16.35
CA PRO A 35 20.51 23.11 17.44
C PRO A 35 21.16 22.66 18.75
N PRO A 36 21.28 23.55 19.75
CA PRO A 36 21.93 23.23 20.99
C PRO A 36 21.33 21.94 21.52
N VAL A 37 22.18 20.94 21.75
CA VAL A 37 21.80 19.76 22.54
C VAL A 37 21.15 20.32 23.81
N PRO A 38 19.88 19.98 24.11
CA PRO A 38 19.19 20.57 25.25
C PRO A 38 20.07 20.36 26.48
N GLY A 39 20.53 21.47 27.05
CA GLY A 39 21.35 21.43 28.25
C GLY A 39 20.63 20.64 29.35
N PRO A 40 21.37 20.05 30.31
CA PRO A 40 20.76 19.33 31.42
C PRO A 40 19.71 20.23 32.08
N ARG A 41 18.44 19.80 32.00
CA ARG A 41 17.30 20.51 32.60
C ARG A 41 17.60 20.78 34.07
N ARG A 42 17.35 22.02 34.51
CA ARG A 42 17.35 22.38 35.94
C ARG A 42 16.42 21.43 36.67
N SER A 43 16.90 20.86 37.76
CA SER A 43 16.31 19.77 38.57
C SER A 43 14.98 20.10 39.28
N GLY A 44 14.23 21.09 38.84
CA GLY A 44 12.98 21.54 39.46
C GLY A 44 11.77 21.65 38.53
N GLU A 45 11.93 21.47 37.21
CA GLU A 45 10.81 21.54 36.27
C GLU A 45 10.06 20.20 36.25
N SER A 46 8.99 20.09 37.03
CA SER A 46 8.12 18.91 37.01
C SER A 46 7.53 18.77 35.61
N VAL A 47 7.95 17.72 34.89
CA VAL A 47 7.32 17.32 33.63
C VAL A 47 5.83 17.17 33.94
N PRO A 48 4.93 17.96 33.32
CA PRO A 48 3.52 17.93 33.66
C PRO A 48 3.08 16.48 33.53
N GLU A 49 2.62 15.94 34.66
CA GLU A 49 2.09 14.59 34.72
C GLU A 49 0.98 14.56 33.65
N GLN A 50 1.19 13.76 32.59
CA GLN A 50 0.10 13.35 31.72
C GLN A 50 -0.84 12.47 32.56
N ARG A 51 -1.55 13.10 33.52
CA ARG A 51 -2.83 12.61 34.02
C ARG A 51 -3.63 12.24 32.81
N GLU A 52 -4.28 11.09 32.89
CA GLU A 52 -4.98 10.38 31.83
C GLU A 52 -5.85 11.32 30.97
N ARG A 53 -5.24 12.00 30.01
CA ARG A 53 -5.98 12.88 29.12
C ARG A 53 -6.79 11.96 28.21
N PRO A 54 -8.10 12.19 28.06
CA PRO A 54 -8.90 11.41 27.13
C PRO A 54 -8.27 11.53 25.74
N ALA A 55 -8.14 10.38 25.06
CA ALA A 55 -7.55 10.32 23.73
C ALA A 55 -8.31 11.27 22.79
N ARG A 56 -7.59 12.14 22.08
CA ARG A 56 -8.20 13.24 21.31
C ARG A 56 -8.40 12.82 19.86
N LEU A 57 -9.46 13.35 19.24
CA LEU A 57 -9.72 13.17 17.82
C LEU A 57 -8.85 14.14 17.01
N PRO A 58 -8.55 13.83 15.73
CA PRO A 58 -7.94 14.77 14.81
C PRO A 58 -8.84 15.98 14.58
N PRO A 59 -8.32 17.07 13.98
CA PRO A 59 -9.12 18.25 13.65
C PRO A 59 -10.37 17.90 12.82
N ALA A 60 -11.47 18.64 13.00
CA ALA A 60 -12.72 18.39 12.27
C ALA A 60 -12.54 18.43 10.73
N ARG A 61 -11.61 19.25 10.23
CA ARG A 61 -11.23 19.25 8.81
C ARG A 61 -10.69 17.90 8.33
N ALA A 62 -9.95 17.18 9.17
CA ALA A 62 -9.40 15.87 8.83
C ALA A 62 -10.51 14.80 8.79
N TRP A 63 -11.54 14.94 9.63
CA TRP A 63 -12.74 14.11 9.57
C TRP A 63 -13.52 14.33 8.27
N LEU A 64 -13.81 15.59 7.94
CA LEU A 64 -14.55 15.95 6.74
C LEU A 64 -13.78 15.52 5.48
N ALA A 65 -12.48 15.84 5.41
CA ALA A 65 -11.65 15.44 4.29
C ALA A 65 -11.55 13.92 4.16
N GLY A 66 -11.31 13.21 5.28
CA GLY A 66 -11.17 11.75 5.29
C GLY A 66 -12.43 11.00 4.86
N VAL A 67 -13.62 11.54 5.13
CA VAL A 67 -14.91 10.91 4.76
C VAL A 67 -15.38 11.34 3.37
N LEU A 68 -15.23 12.62 3.00
CA LEU A 68 -15.91 13.17 1.83
C LEU A 68 -15.04 13.30 0.58
N THR A 69 -13.74 13.62 0.71
CA THR A 69 -12.96 14.12 -0.44
C THR A 69 -11.63 13.42 -0.66
N ARG A 70 -11.00 12.85 0.37
CA ARG A 70 -9.61 12.36 0.26
C ARG A 70 -9.49 11.06 -0.52
N ASP A 71 -10.51 10.20 -0.47
CA ASP A 71 -10.46 8.88 -1.08
C ASP A 71 -11.76 8.51 -1.82
N VAL A 72 -12.17 9.41 -2.74
CA VAL A 72 -13.37 9.22 -3.57
C VAL A 72 -13.26 7.94 -4.40
N ARG A 73 -12.05 7.59 -4.87
CA ARG A 73 -11.82 6.38 -5.67
C ARG A 73 -12.03 5.11 -4.85
N SER A 74 -11.44 5.00 -3.66
CA SER A 74 -11.71 3.82 -2.82
C SER A 74 -13.15 3.78 -2.34
N THR A 75 -13.75 4.93 -2.02
CA THR A 75 -15.17 5.01 -1.65
C THR A 75 -16.05 4.49 -2.78
N ALA A 76 -15.88 5.00 -4.01
CA ALA A 76 -16.63 4.56 -5.17
C ALA A 76 -16.41 3.05 -5.45
N SER A 77 -15.17 2.57 -5.43
CA SER A 77 -14.90 1.13 -5.62
C SER A 77 -15.52 0.27 -4.53
N GLY A 78 -15.51 0.72 -3.28
CA GLY A 78 -16.11 0.01 -2.15
C GLY A 78 -17.62 -0.07 -2.29
N VAL A 79 -18.27 1.04 -2.66
CA VAL A 79 -19.72 1.10 -2.92
C VAL A 79 -20.09 0.19 -4.10
N ILE A 80 -19.43 0.36 -5.25
CA ILE A 80 -19.73 -0.43 -6.45
C ILE A 80 -19.51 -1.92 -6.19
N CYS A 81 -18.34 -2.30 -5.65
CA CYS A 81 -18.01 -3.71 -5.48
C CYS A 81 -18.83 -4.41 -4.39
N ALA A 82 -19.17 -3.73 -3.30
CA ALA A 82 -19.89 -4.36 -2.19
C ALA A 82 -21.41 -4.34 -2.36
N TRP A 83 -21.97 -3.35 -3.06
CA TRP A 83 -23.42 -3.11 -3.08
C TRP A 83 -24.08 -3.38 -4.44
N PHE A 84 -23.33 -3.32 -5.54
CA PHE A 84 -23.85 -3.54 -6.90
C PHE A 84 -23.51 -4.93 -7.47
N GLY A 85 -23.21 -5.90 -6.59
CA GLY A 85 -23.11 -7.31 -6.98
C GLY A 85 -21.90 -7.69 -7.85
N VAL A 86 -20.82 -6.89 -7.86
CA VAL A 86 -19.63 -7.18 -8.69
C VAL A 86 -19.07 -8.61 -8.50
N PRO A 87 -18.93 -9.16 -7.28
CA PRO A 87 -18.48 -10.55 -7.12
C PRO A 87 -19.42 -11.58 -7.78
N TRP A 88 -20.72 -11.29 -7.82
CA TRP A 88 -21.70 -12.15 -8.48
C TRP A 88 -21.56 -12.07 -10.00
N VAL A 89 -21.45 -10.85 -10.54
CA VAL A 89 -21.21 -10.62 -11.98
C VAL A 89 -19.94 -11.34 -12.44
N LEU A 90 -18.84 -11.24 -11.68
CA LEU A 90 -17.59 -11.94 -11.98
C LEU A 90 -17.74 -13.47 -11.92
N LEU A 91 -18.49 -13.98 -10.94
CA LEU A 91 -18.74 -15.42 -10.82
C LEU A 91 -19.54 -15.94 -12.01
N MET A 92 -20.61 -15.25 -12.39
CA MET A 92 -21.46 -15.62 -13.53
C MET A 92 -20.72 -15.49 -14.86
N ALA A 93 -19.88 -14.46 -15.02
CA ALA A 93 -19.03 -14.32 -16.19
C ALA A 93 -18.02 -15.47 -16.33
N ALA A 94 -17.35 -15.88 -15.26
CA ALA A 94 -16.46 -17.04 -15.31
C ALA A 94 -17.21 -18.34 -15.60
N PHE A 95 -18.36 -18.55 -14.97
CA PHE A 95 -19.21 -19.70 -15.24
C PHE A 95 -19.66 -19.74 -16.71
N GLY A 96 -20.10 -18.61 -17.24
CA GLY A 96 -20.47 -18.45 -18.64
C GLY A 96 -19.32 -18.70 -19.58
N ALA A 97 -18.10 -18.28 -19.21
CA ALA A 97 -16.92 -18.53 -20.01
C ALA A 97 -16.55 -20.02 -20.07
N VAL A 98 -16.68 -20.74 -18.95
CA VAL A 98 -16.44 -22.19 -18.95
C VAL A 98 -17.49 -22.91 -19.81
N LEU A 99 -18.78 -22.65 -19.60
CA LEU A 99 -19.85 -23.29 -20.37
C LEU A 99 -19.77 -22.94 -21.86
N GLY A 100 -19.61 -21.66 -22.18
CA GLY A 100 -19.47 -21.19 -23.54
C GLY A 100 -18.24 -21.78 -24.22
N GLY A 101 -17.12 -21.92 -23.50
CA GLY A 101 -15.91 -22.58 -24.01
C GLY A 101 -16.11 -24.06 -24.30
N ILE A 102 -16.83 -24.79 -23.45
CA ILE A 102 -17.18 -26.20 -23.69
C ILE A 102 -18.07 -26.34 -24.92
N VAL A 103 -19.14 -25.54 -25.02
CA VAL A 103 -20.05 -25.55 -26.17
C VAL A 103 -19.31 -25.14 -27.45
N GLY A 104 -18.45 -24.13 -27.37
CA GLY A 104 -17.59 -23.69 -28.47
C GLY A 104 -16.65 -24.79 -28.94
N LEU A 105 -16.00 -25.51 -28.01
CA LEU A 105 -15.12 -26.62 -28.32
C LEU A 105 -15.85 -27.78 -29.01
N VAL A 106 -17.01 -28.19 -28.49
CA VAL A 106 -17.82 -29.28 -29.07
C VAL A 106 -18.31 -28.89 -30.47
N ASN A 107 -18.82 -27.67 -30.63
CA ASN A 107 -19.31 -27.21 -31.94
C ASN A 107 -18.17 -27.00 -32.93
N GLY A 108 -17.04 -26.43 -32.51
CA GLY A 108 -15.88 -26.21 -33.37
C GLY A 108 -15.21 -27.50 -33.84
N THR A 109 -15.23 -28.56 -33.01
CA THR A 109 -14.71 -29.88 -33.40
C THR A 109 -15.67 -30.63 -34.30
N MET A 110 -16.99 -30.53 -34.09
CA MET A 110 -18.01 -31.15 -34.95
C MET A 110 -18.20 -30.43 -36.30
N VAL A 111 -18.06 -29.10 -36.33
CA VAL A 111 -18.22 -28.26 -37.52
C VAL A 111 -16.89 -28.01 -38.25
N GLY A 112 -15.77 -28.51 -37.71
CA GLY A 112 -14.42 -28.39 -38.27
C GLY A 112 -14.32 -28.56 -39.79
N PRO A 113 -15.00 -29.55 -40.42
CA PRO A 113 -14.96 -29.72 -41.88
C PRO A 113 -15.52 -28.51 -42.68
N GLY A 114 -16.55 -27.82 -42.16
CA GLY A 114 -17.22 -26.71 -42.85
C GLY A 114 -16.51 -25.36 -42.76
N VAL A 115 -15.76 -25.11 -41.67
CA VAL A 115 -14.90 -23.92 -41.54
C VAL A 115 -13.66 -24.06 -42.43
N LEU A 116 -13.15 -25.30 -42.58
CA LEU A 116 -12.00 -25.59 -43.43
C LEU A 116 -12.30 -25.39 -44.91
N ASP A 117 -13.50 -25.74 -45.38
CA ASP A 117 -13.92 -25.48 -46.77
C ASP A 117 -13.90 -23.97 -47.13
N ARG A 118 -14.10 -23.09 -46.14
CA ARG A 118 -13.98 -21.63 -46.32
C ARG A 118 -12.54 -21.14 -46.25
N MET A 119 -11.70 -21.71 -45.39
CA MET A 119 -10.27 -21.37 -45.33
C MET A 119 -9.50 -21.88 -46.55
N ASP A 120 -9.83 -23.06 -47.07
CA ASP A 120 -9.21 -23.64 -48.28
C ASP A 120 -9.45 -22.75 -49.50
N LYS A 121 -10.66 -22.17 -49.60
CA LYS A 121 -11.00 -21.17 -50.63
C LYS A 121 -10.20 -19.87 -50.52
N ILE A 122 -9.87 -19.42 -49.30
CA ILE A 122 -9.08 -18.21 -49.07
C ILE A 122 -7.60 -18.48 -49.32
N VAL A 123 -7.06 -19.58 -48.79
CA VAL A 123 -5.64 -19.95 -48.92
C VAL A 123 -5.30 -20.31 -50.36
N GLY A 124 -6.17 -21.05 -51.07
CA GLY A 124 -6.02 -21.37 -52.48
C GLY A 124 -6.02 -20.14 -53.40
N TYR A 125 -6.59 -19.01 -52.95
CA TYR A 125 -6.55 -17.74 -53.68
C TYR A 125 -5.24 -16.97 -53.46
N VAL A 126 -4.63 -17.10 -52.28
CA VAL A 126 -3.42 -16.32 -51.89
C VAL A 126 -2.13 -17.08 -52.18
N VAL A 127 -2.11 -18.41 -52.03
CA VAL A 127 -0.94 -19.26 -52.30
C VAL A 127 -1.40 -20.56 -52.97
N PRO A 128 -1.27 -20.70 -54.30
CA PRO A 128 -1.64 -21.93 -55.00
C PRO A 128 -0.57 -23.00 -54.75
N LEU A 129 -0.69 -23.73 -53.65
CA LEU A 129 0.14 -24.90 -53.36
C LEU A 129 -0.43 -26.14 -54.07
N PRO A 130 0.42 -27.04 -54.60
CA PRO A 130 0.00 -28.27 -55.29
C PRO A 130 -0.54 -29.36 -54.35
N VAL A 131 -0.56 -29.11 -53.04
CA VAL A 131 -1.09 -30.00 -52.01
C VAL A 131 -2.15 -29.23 -51.22
N LYS A 132 -3.31 -29.85 -51.02
CA LYS A 132 -4.38 -29.24 -50.21
C LYS A 132 -3.90 -29.14 -48.77
N PRO A 133 -3.94 -27.97 -48.11
CA PRO A 133 -3.62 -27.82 -46.69
C PRO A 133 -4.34 -28.85 -45.79
N LEU A 134 -5.56 -29.26 -46.18
CA LEU A 134 -6.38 -30.30 -45.55
C LEU A 134 -5.75 -31.70 -45.56
N GLU A 135 -4.88 -32.02 -46.53
CA GLU A 135 -4.21 -33.33 -46.63
C GLU A 135 -2.94 -33.39 -45.78
N LEU A 136 -2.34 -32.24 -45.45
CA LEU A 136 -1.10 -32.17 -44.68
C LEU A 136 -1.35 -32.14 -43.16
N LEU A 137 -2.49 -31.64 -42.68
CA LEU A 137 -2.76 -31.47 -41.24
C LEU A 137 -4.26 -31.57 -40.84
N PRO A 138 -4.98 -32.66 -41.19
CA PRO A 138 -6.41 -32.80 -40.85
C PRO A 138 -6.67 -32.78 -39.33
N THR A 139 -5.71 -33.26 -38.54
CA THR A 139 -5.74 -33.20 -37.08
C THR A 139 -5.45 -31.81 -36.51
N ALA A 140 -4.49 -31.07 -37.09
CA ALA A 140 -4.19 -29.72 -36.61
C ALA A 140 -5.32 -28.74 -36.94
N ALA A 141 -6.00 -28.93 -38.06
CA ALA A 141 -7.17 -28.17 -38.47
C ALA A 141 -8.35 -28.31 -37.49
N ALA A 142 -8.66 -29.54 -37.07
CA ALA A 142 -9.67 -29.79 -36.04
C ALA A 142 -9.26 -29.27 -34.66
N GLN A 143 -7.97 -29.35 -34.30
CA GLN A 143 -7.44 -28.81 -33.05
C GLN A 143 -7.49 -27.28 -33.02
N ILE A 144 -7.05 -26.62 -34.10
CA ILE A 144 -7.08 -25.15 -34.22
C ILE A 144 -8.53 -24.66 -34.24
N GLY A 145 -9.41 -25.29 -35.01
CA GLY A 145 -10.84 -24.96 -35.06
C GLY A 145 -11.52 -25.12 -33.70
N GLY A 146 -11.23 -26.22 -32.98
CA GLY A 146 -11.72 -26.45 -31.63
C GLY A 146 -11.21 -25.41 -30.62
N ILE A 147 -9.92 -25.07 -30.64
CA ILE A 147 -9.34 -24.06 -29.74
C ILE A 147 -9.95 -22.67 -30.01
N VAL A 148 -10.00 -22.24 -31.27
CA VAL A 148 -10.57 -20.93 -31.64
C VAL A 148 -12.04 -20.85 -31.26
N ALA A 149 -12.83 -21.88 -31.56
CA ALA A 149 -14.24 -21.93 -31.19
C ALA A 149 -14.45 -21.96 -29.67
N ALA A 150 -13.60 -22.65 -28.92
CA ALA A 150 -13.62 -22.64 -27.45
C ALA A 150 -13.33 -21.23 -26.89
N LEU A 151 -12.35 -20.51 -27.44
CA LEU A 151 -12.05 -19.14 -27.01
C LEU A 151 -13.20 -18.17 -27.31
N ILE A 152 -13.76 -18.22 -28.53
CA ILE A 152 -14.92 -17.40 -28.91
C ILE A 152 -16.12 -17.74 -28.03
N GLY A 153 -16.38 -19.03 -27.82
CA GLY A 153 -17.44 -19.52 -26.95
C GLY A 153 -17.25 -19.02 -25.52
N ALA A 154 -16.03 -19.07 -24.98
CA ALA A 154 -15.74 -18.58 -23.64
C ALA A 154 -15.96 -17.07 -23.49
N VAL A 155 -15.47 -16.26 -24.44
CA VAL A 155 -15.71 -14.81 -24.42
C VAL A 155 -17.21 -14.51 -24.53
N SER A 156 -17.92 -15.13 -25.47
CA SER A 156 -19.35 -14.89 -25.68
C SER A 156 -20.20 -15.36 -24.50
N GLY A 157 -19.92 -16.55 -23.96
CA GLY A 157 -20.65 -17.10 -22.82
C GLY A 157 -20.41 -16.28 -21.55
N GLY A 158 -19.16 -15.88 -21.31
CA GLY A 158 -18.81 -15.05 -20.16
C GLY A 158 -19.40 -13.65 -20.25
N TRP A 159 -19.35 -13.02 -21.43
CA TRP A 159 -20.02 -11.74 -21.67
C TRP A 159 -21.54 -11.85 -21.43
N LYS A 160 -22.20 -12.86 -22.00
CA LYS A 160 -23.65 -13.03 -21.88
C LYS A 160 -24.11 -13.24 -20.44
N LEU A 161 -23.51 -14.19 -19.71
CA LEU A 161 -23.91 -14.44 -18.32
C LEU A 161 -23.48 -13.32 -17.38
N GLY A 162 -22.33 -12.69 -17.61
CA GLY A 162 -21.91 -11.50 -16.87
C GLY A 162 -22.89 -10.34 -17.06
N TYR A 163 -23.27 -10.04 -18.31
CA TYR A 163 -24.25 -9.01 -18.64
C TYR A 163 -25.61 -9.31 -18.01
N MET A 164 -26.13 -10.53 -18.18
CA MET A 164 -27.40 -10.93 -17.56
C MET A 164 -27.35 -10.80 -16.03
N ALA A 165 -26.27 -11.23 -15.38
CA ALA A 165 -26.12 -11.08 -13.94
C ALA A 165 -26.06 -9.61 -13.49
N ALA A 166 -25.54 -8.73 -14.34
CA ALA A 166 -25.43 -7.31 -14.08
C ALA A 166 -26.74 -6.55 -14.33
N THR A 167 -27.53 -6.92 -15.35
CA THR A 167 -28.73 -6.16 -15.76
C THR A 167 -30.05 -6.76 -15.29
N TRP A 168 -30.16 -8.09 -15.20
CA TRP A 168 -31.43 -8.76 -14.89
C TRP A 168 -32.09 -8.30 -13.59
N PRO A 169 -31.37 -8.10 -12.46
CA PRO A 169 -31.99 -7.56 -11.25
C PRO A 169 -32.63 -6.19 -11.46
N TRP A 170 -32.03 -5.34 -12.31
CA TRP A 170 -32.54 -3.99 -12.59
C TRP A 170 -33.69 -4.01 -13.58
N GLU A 171 -33.64 -4.88 -14.60
CA GLU A 171 -34.74 -5.13 -15.53
C GLU A 171 -35.98 -5.62 -14.78
N ALA A 172 -35.81 -6.58 -13.86
CA ALA A 172 -36.90 -7.10 -13.03
C ALA A 172 -37.52 -6.01 -12.11
N LEU A 173 -36.70 -5.11 -11.56
CA LEU A 173 -37.20 -3.96 -10.80
C LEU A 173 -37.97 -2.98 -11.70
N TYR A 174 -37.45 -2.71 -12.90
CA TYR A 174 -38.06 -1.80 -13.87
C TYR A 174 -39.40 -2.31 -14.40
N GLU A 175 -39.52 -3.62 -14.64
CA GLU A 175 -40.77 -4.27 -15.05
C GLU A 175 -41.88 -4.13 -14.01
N GLY A 176 -41.51 -4.13 -12.72
CA GLY A 176 -42.44 -3.85 -11.63
C GLY A 176 -42.86 -2.39 -11.58
N ASP A 177 -41.88 -1.48 -11.63
CA ASP A 177 -42.08 -0.02 -11.66
C ASP A 177 -40.79 0.69 -12.15
N PRO A 178 -40.87 1.57 -13.17
CA PRO A 178 -39.72 2.27 -13.74
C PRO A 178 -38.87 3.09 -12.75
N THR A 179 -39.42 3.48 -11.60
CA THR A 179 -38.72 4.27 -10.59
C THR A 179 -37.91 3.41 -9.61
N TRP A 180 -38.21 2.12 -9.49
CA TRP A 180 -37.59 1.22 -8.49
C TRP A 180 -36.08 1.05 -8.67
N PRO A 181 -35.52 0.87 -9.88
CA PRO A 181 -34.07 0.78 -10.06
C PRO A 181 -33.33 1.97 -9.44
N TRP A 182 -33.84 3.18 -9.62
CA TRP A 182 -33.25 4.41 -9.06
C TRP A 182 -33.36 4.45 -7.55
N MET A 183 -34.53 4.11 -7.00
CA MET A 183 -34.75 4.09 -5.55
C MET A 183 -33.85 3.06 -4.86
N VAL A 184 -33.69 1.87 -5.44
CA VAL A 184 -32.80 0.83 -4.93
C VAL A 184 -31.33 1.28 -5.03
N ALA A 185 -30.90 1.83 -6.15
CA ALA A 185 -29.53 2.31 -6.33
C ALA A 185 -29.18 3.43 -5.33
N VAL A 186 -30.06 4.42 -5.16
CA VAL A 186 -29.89 5.48 -4.16
C VAL A 186 -29.90 4.89 -2.75
N GLY A 187 -30.82 3.98 -2.45
CA GLY A 187 -30.91 3.27 -1.17
C GLY A 187 -29.63 2.50 -0.82
N GLN A 188 -29.03 1.81 -1.79
CA GLN A 188 -27.75 1.11 -1.64
C GLN A 188 -26.61 2.08 -1.34
N VAL A 189 -26.50 3.19 -2.08
CA VAL A 189 -25.47 4.22 -1.83
C VAL A 189 -25.63 4.84 -0.44
N VAL A 190 -26.85 5.26 -0.08
CA VAL A 190 -27.12 5.85 1.25
C VAL A 190 -26.81 4.86 2.36
N THR A 191 -27.20 3.60 2.20
CA THR A 191 -26.89 2.53 3.17
C THR A 191 -25.38 2.31 3.28
N ALA A 192 -24.65 2.27 2.17
CA ALA A 192 -23.20 2.11 2.17
C ALA A 192 -22.49 3.24 2.92
N LEU A 193 -22.88 4.49 2.66
CA LEU A 193 -22.34 5.67 3.35
C LEU A 193 -22.67 5.66 4.84
N PHE A 194 -23.90 5.29 5.20
CA PHE A 194 -24.34 5.17 6.58
C PHE A 194 -23.54 4.09 7.34
N VAL A 195 -23.37 2.91 6.76
CA VAL A 195 -22.52 1.83 7.32
C VAL A 195 -21.06 2.29 7.44
N GLY A 196 -20.55 3.02 6.43
CA GLY A 196 -19.23 3.66 6.50
C GLY A 196 -19.08 4.59 7.69
N ALA A 197 -20.07 5.45 7.92
CA ALA A 197 -20.07 6.41 9.02
C ALA A 197 -20.13 5.68 10.38
N LEU A 198 -21.03 4.71 10.53
CA LEU A 198 -21.12 3.89 11.74
C LEU A 198 -19.81 3.14 12.02
N TRP A 199 -19.17 2.61 10.98
CA TRP A 199 -17.89 1.92 11.12
C TRP A 199 -16.77 2.85 11.59
N VAL A 200 -16.65 4.05 11.01
CA VAL A 200 -15.66 5.04 11.47
C VAL A 200 -15.92 5.45 12.92
N LEU A 201 -17.17 5.74 13.26
CA LEU A 201 -17.56 6.12 14.63
C LEU A 201 -17.27 4.98 15.62
N GLY A 202 -17.71 3.77 15.31
CA GLY A 202 -17.51 2.59 16.14
C GLY A 202 -16.04 2.22 16.29
N SER A 203 -15.26 2.24 15.20
CA SER A 203 -13.83 1.95 15.24
C SER A 203 -13.06 3.00 16.05
N SER A 204 -13.42 4.29 15.93
CA SER A 204 -12.82 5.39 16.70
C SER A 204 -13.21 5.36 18.19
N ALA A 205 -14.46 5.00 18.49
CA ALA A 205 -14.96 4.89 19.86
C ALA A 205 -14.31 3.71 20.59
N THR A 206 -14.16 2.58 19.91
CA THR A 206 -13.58 1.35 20.49
C THR A 206 -12.06 1.27 20.39
N GLU A 207 -11.40 2.23 19.73
CA GLU A 207 -9.95 2.20 19.44
C GLU A 207 -9.10 1.94 20.69
N GLY A 208 -9.33 2.69 21.77
CA GLY A 208 -8.56 2.54 23.02
C GLY A 208 -8.73 1.16 23.67
N LEU A 209 -9.93 0.57 23.60
CA LEU A 209 -10.18 -0.78 24.11
C LEU A 209 -9.47 -1.83 23.24
N ARG A 210 -9.59 -1.72 21.91
CA ARG A 210 -8.93 -2.63 20.96
C ARG A 210 -7.41 -2.62 21.14
N LEU A 211 -6.82 -1.43 21.34
CA LEU A 211 -5.39 -1.28 21.60
C LEU A 211 -4.96 -1.95 22.91
N ARG A 212 -5.73 -1.79 23.99
CA ARG A 212 -5.45 -2.46 25.28
C ARG A 212 -5.54 -3.98 25.16
N ILE A 213 -6.59 -4.49 24.50
CA ILE A 213 -6.74 -5.94 24.24
C ILE A 213 -5.57 -6.45 23.39
N GLY A 214 -5.11 -5.65 22.43
CA GLY A 214 -3.94 -5.96 21.60
C GLY A 214 -2.59 -5.91 22.34
N GLY A 215 -2.57 -5.54 23.63
CA GLY A 215 -1.35 -5.47 24.43
C GLY A 215 -0.62 -4.12 24.37
N CYS A 216 -1.24 -3.07 23.82
CA CYS A 216 -0.67 -1.73 23.89
C CYS A 216 -0.80 -1.18 25.31
N ARG A 217 0.29 -0.61 25.81
CA ARG A 217 0.38 -0.03 27.15
C ARG A 217 0.78 1.44 27.11
N ARG A 218 0.60 2.10 28.26
CA ARG A 218 1.14 3.44 28.46
C ARG A 218 2.66 3.39 28.53
N MET A 219 3.29 4.51 28.17
CA MET A 219 4.73 4.70 28.38
C MET A 219 5.09 4.57 29.86
N SER A 220 6.15 3.81 30.13
CA SER A 220 6.82 3.76 31.42
C SER A 220 7.40 5.14 31.77
N ARG A 221 7.80 5.33 33.04
CA ARG A 221 8.40 6.60 33.48
C ARG A 221 9.66 6.94 32.67
N ARG A 222 10.52 5.96 32.39
CA ARG A 222 11.78 6.14 31.64
C ARG A 222 11.50 6.50 30.17
N GLU A 223 10.62 5.74 29.53
CA GLU A 223 10.18 6.01 28.14
C GLU A 223 9.61 7.41 28.02
N ARG A 224 8.74 7.82 28.97
CA ARG A 224 8.14 9.15 28.96
C ARG A 224 9.16 10.27 29.13
N LEU A 225 10.14 10.10 30.01
CA LEU A 225 11.17 11.12 30.25
C LEU A 225 11.99 11.40 28.98
N TRP A 226 12.24 10.37 28.18
CA TRP A 226 13.02 10.49 26.94
C TRP A 226 12.16 10.87 25.72
N LEU A 227 11.01 10.19 25.53
CA LEU A 227 10.21 10.29 24.31
C LEU A 227 9.24 11.49 24.32
N ALA A 228 8.70 11.86 25.48
CA ALA A 228 7.71 12.95 25.54
C ALA A 228 8.28 14.32 25.09
N PRO A 229 9.52 14.70 25.45
CA PRO A 229 10.14 15.93 24.92
C PRO A 229 10.31 15.89 23.39
N LEU A 230 10.72 14.73 22.85
CA LEU A 230 10.89 14.54 21.41
C LEU A 230 9.56 14.66 20.66
N VAL A 231 8.50 14.02 21.17
CA VAL A 231 7.14 14.11 20.61
C VAL A 231 6.60 15.53 20.69
N ALA A 232 6.85 16.24 21.80
CA ALA A 232 6.41 17.62 21.97
C ALA A 232 7.09 18.55 20.95
N GLU A 233 8.38 18.35 20.69
CA GLU A 233 9.11 19.09 19.66
C GLU A 233 8.59 18.76 18.25
N CYS A 234 8.39 17.48 17.92
CA CYS A 234 7.84 17.08 16.62
C CYS A 234 6.43 17.67 16.41
N ALA A 235 5.57 17.59 17.42
CA ALA A 235 4.24 18.18 17.40
C ALA A 235 4.29 19.70 17.22
N ARG A 236 5.20 20.40 17.90
CA ARG A 236 5.40 21.84 17.76
C ARG A 236 5.80 22.22 16.34
N ARG A 237 6.70 21.46 15.70
CA ARG A 237 7.13 21.72 14.32
C ARG A 237 6.03 21.47 13.28
N LEU A 238 5.09 20.57 13.57
CA LEU A 238 3.90 20.33 12.75
C LEU A 238 2.71 21.25 13.08
N ASP A 239 2.91 22.24 13.95
CA ASP A 239 1.84 23.10 14.48
C ASP A 239 0.67 22.32 15.11
N ILE A 240 0.99 21.20 15.76
CA ILE A 240 0.03 20.38 16.49
C ILE A 240 -0.01 20.89 17.93
N THR A 241 -1.00 21.74 18.23
CA THR A 241 -1.20 22.29 19.58
C THR A 241 -1.50 21.20 20.61
N ARG A 242 -2.11 20.09 20.19
CA ARG A 242 -2.59 19.02 21.07
C ARG A 242 -2.36 17.64 20.44
N PRO A 243 -1.20 17.01 20.67
CA PRO A 243 -0.87 15.74 20.03
C PRO A 243 -1.75 14.57 20.53
N PRO A 244 -1.83 13.47 19.76
CA PRO A 244 -2.51 12.24 20.15
C PRO A 244 -1.86 11.59 21.36
N VAL A 245 -2.58 10.62 21.95
CA VAL A 245 -2.01 9.81 23.03
C VAL A 245 -1.02 8.82 22.43
N LEU A 246 0.22 8.86 22.91
CA LEU A 246 1.26 7.93 22.51
C LEU A 246 1.24 6.68 23.39
N LEU A 247 1.22 5.51 22.76
CA LEU A 247 1.28 4.20 23.41
C LEU A 247 2.51 3.42 22.96
N ILE A 248 2.96 2.50 23.81
CA ILE A 248 4.02 1.54 23.49
C ILE A 248 3.40 0.16 23.32
N HIS A 249 3.82 -0.54 22.28
CA HIS A 249 3.53 -1.96 22.10
C HIS A 249 4.83 -2.76 22.26
N ASP A 250 4.87 -3.73 23.17
CA ASP A 250 6.08 -4.51 23.47
C ASP A 250 6.48 -5.54 22.39
N ARG A 251 6.01 -5.36 21.15
CA ARG A 251 6.41 -6.21 20.01
C ARG A 251 7.84 -5.88 19.59
N ARG A 252 8.58 -6.92 19.21
CA ARG A 252 9.96 -6.83 18.71
C ARG A 252 10.07 -6.46 17.23
N GLU A 253 8.97 -6.58 16.47
CA GLU A 253 8.94 -6.08 15.09
C GLU A 253 9.03 -4.55 15.07
N PRO A 254 9.97 -3.97 14.31
CA PRO A 254 10.12 -2.53 14.21
C PRO A 254 8.97 -1.92 13.42
N ASN A 255 8.09 -1.21 14.11
CA ASN A 255 6.95 -0.55 13.51
C ASN A 255 6.49 0.65 14.36
N ALA A 256 5.87 1.63 13.71
CA ALA A 256 5.05 2.64 14.34
C ALA A 256 3.85 2.90 13.43
N TYR A 257 2.73 3.30 14.02
CA TYR A 257 1.54 3.61 13.24
C TYR A 257 0.63 4.60 13.96
N ALA A 258 0.06 5.50 13.18
CA ALA A 258 -0.99 6.41 13.60
C ALA A 258 -2.38 5.79 13.42
N LEU A 259 -3.22 5.97 14.43
CA LEU A 259 -4.65 5.65 14.40
C LEU A 259 -5.47 6.94 14.51
N THR A 260 -6.77 6.84 14.78
CA THR A 260 -7.63 8.02 14.86
C THR A 260 -7.30 8.85 16.11
N ARG A 261 -7.06 8.21 17.25
CA ARG A 261 -6.88 8.91 18.54
C ARG A 261 -5.52 8.69 19.19
N HIS A 262 -4.79 7.68 18.71
CA HIS A 262 -3.51 7.26 19.28
C HIS A 262 -2.44 7.18 18.20
N VAL A 263 -1.20 7.35 18.63
CA VAL A 263 -0.02 6.87 17.89
C VAL A 263 0.57 5.74 18.71
N VAL A 264 0.99 4.67 18.04
CA VAL A 264 1.59 3.51 18.68
C VAL A 264 2.99 3.33 18.15
N ILE A 265 3.94 3.12 19.05
CA ILE A 265 5.34 2.78 18.72
C ILE A 265 5.64 1.40 19.28
N ASN A 266 6.14 0.51 18.43
CA ASN A 266 6.63 -0.78 18.90
C ASN A 266 7.99 -0.61 19.59
N GLN A 267 8.22 -1.38 20.65
CA GLN A 267 9.49 -1.42 21.35
C GLN A 267 10.64 -1.83 20.41
N GLY A 268 10.39 -2.76 19.49
CA GLY A 268 11.34 -3.17 18.46
C GLY A 268 11.85 -2.03 17.58
N LEU A 269 11.01 -1.01 17.31
CA LEU A 269 11.45 0.15 16.52
C LEU A 269 12.49 0.97 17.29
N LEU A 270 12.27 1.21 18.58
CA LEU A 270 13.18 1.98 19.41
C LEU A 270 14.52 1.26 19.58
N ASP A 271 14.46 -0.06 19.78
CA ASP A 271 15.63 -0.91 19.90
C ASP A 271 16.45 -0.91 18.58
N ASP A 272 15.80 -1.05 17.43
CA ASP A 272 16.46 -1.09 16.12
C ASP A 272 17.09 0.23 15.68
N LEU A 273 16.46 1.35 16.04
CA LEU A 273 16.98 2.70 15.83
C LEU A 273 18.00 3.10 16.92
N GLY A 274 18.29 2.21 17.88
CA GLY A 274 19.28 2.45 18.94
C GLY A 274 18.96 3.67 19.81
N TYR A 275 17.68 4.02 19.94
CA TYR A 275 17.23 5.23 20.65
C TYR A 275 17.86 6.54 20.12
N ASP A 276 18.28 6.59 18.85
CA ASP A 276 18.76 7.83 18.22
C ASP A 276 17.61 8.85 18.14
N PRO A 277 17.68 9.99 18.84
CA PRO A 277 16.59 10.96 18.89
C PRO A 277 16.30 11.61 17.54
N VAL A 278 17.27 11.66 16.63
CA VAL A 278 17.10 12.24 15.29
C VAL A 278 16.32 11.28 14.41
N MET A 279 16.66 9.98 14.45
CA MET A 279 15.93 8.95 13.68
C MET A 279 14.51 8.74 14.22
N VAL A 280 14.37 8.62 15.55
CA VAL A 280 13.07 8.47 16.19
C VAL A 280 12.21 9.71 16.00
N GLY A 281 12.79 10.91 16.05
CA GLY A 281 12.11 12.17 15.72
C GLY A 281 11.53 12.18 14.31
N GLY A 282 12.28 11.68 13.33
CA GLY A 282 11.79 11.50 11.96
C GLY A 282 10.56 10.61 11.88
N VAL A 283 10.61 9.41 12.46
CA VAL A 283 9.48 8.47 12.43
C VAL A 283 8.27 9.01 13.21
N VAL A 284 8.49 9.60 14.38
CA VAL A 284 7.40 10.22 15.17
C VAL A 284 6.73 11.35 14.39
N THR A 285 7.52 12.18 13.68
CA THR A 285 6.98 13.26 12.84
C THR A 285 6.13 12.70 11.71
N HIS A 286 6.58 11.62 11.06
CA HIS A 286 5.83 10.92 10.02
C HIS A 286 4.47 10.43 10.54
N GLU A 287 4.44 9.72 11.68
CA GLU A 287 3.18 9.24 12.28
C GLU A 287 2.27 10.37 12.73
N LEU A 288 2.82 11.44 13.28
CA LEU A 288 2.04 12.62 13.65
C LEU A 288 1.42 13.30 12.43
N ALA A 289 2.09 13.30 11.27
CA ALA A 289 1.52 13.78 10.02
C ALA A 289 0.33 12.91 9.58
N HIS A 290 0.45 11.57 9.64
CA HIS A 290 -0.68 10.67 9.37
C HIS A 290 -1.89 10.94 10.28
N TRP A 291 -1.63 11.17 11.57
CA TRP A 291 -2.69 11.52 12.53
C TRP A 291 -3.32 12.88 12.22
N GLN A 292 -2.52 13.92 11.97
CA GLN A 292 -2.99 15.29 11.71
C GLN A 292 -3.85 15.35 10.45
N GLU A 293 -3.49 14.57 9.43
CA GLU A 293 -4.18 14.48 8.14
C GLU A 293 -5.40 13.53 8.15
N GLY A 294 -5.58 12.75 9.21
CA GLY A 294 -6.70 11.83 9.34
C GLY A 294 -6.64 10.62 8.40
N HIS A 295 -5.43 10.17 8.04
CA HIS A 295 -5.26 9.02 7.14
C HIS A 295 -5.94 7.74 7.68
N ALA A 296 -5.90 7.53 9.00
CA ALA A 296 -6.61 6.42 9.66
C ALA A 296 -8.14 6.50 9.52
N ILE A 297 -8.71 7.71 9.51
CA ILE A 297 -10.15 7.94 9.30
C ILE A 297 -10.52 7.56 7.86
N SER A 298 -9.74 8.01 6.88
CA SER A 298 -9.94 7.67 5.47
C SER A 298 -9.87 6.16 5.23
N ALA A 299 -8.89 5.48 5.83
CA ALA A 299 -8.77 4.03 5.73
C ALA A 299 -9.93 3.29 6.40
N ALA A 300 -10.36 3.75 7.59
CA ALA A 300 -11.53 3.20 8.26
C ALA A 300 -12.80 3.41 7.41
N TRP A 301 -12.99 4.59 6.84
CA TRP A 301 -14.11 4.93 5.98
C TRP A 301 -14.18 4.03 4.75
N ALA A 302 -13.09 3.91 3.99
CA ALA A 302 -13.00 3.05 2.82
C ALA A 302 -13.34 1.59 3.16
N LYS A 303 -12.85 1.08 4.29
CA LYS A 303 -13.22 -0.26 4.79
C LYS A 303 -14.70 -0.36 5.19
N GLY A 304 -15.24 0.70 5.80
CA GLY A 304 -16.62 0.76 6.29
C GLY A 304 -17.65 0.74 5.17
N VAL A 305 -17.46 1.54 4.12
CA VAL A 305 -18.38 1.54 2.96
C VAL A 305 -18.35 0.20 2.20
N ALA A 306 -17.22 -0.51 2.24
CA ALA A 306 -17.05 -1.84 1.65
C ALA A 306 -17.27 -2.99 2.66
N LEU A 307 -17.81 -2.72 3.85
CA LEU A 307 -17.82 -3.65 4.98
C LEU A 307 -18.44 -5.03 4.67
N PRO A 308 -19.61 -5.13 3.99
CA PRO A 308 -20.18 -6.44 3.66
C PRO A 308 -19.22 -7.31 2.82
N LEU A 309 -18.55 -6.70 1.85
CA LEU A 309 -17.59 -7.38 0.99
C LEU A 309 -16.33 -7.79 1.77
N TYR A 310 -15.79 -6.90 2.62
CA TYR A 310 -14.64 -7.24 3.47
C TYR A 310 -14.96 -8.36 4.45
N LEU A 311 -16.16 -8.37 5.05
CA LEU A 311 -16.59 -9.44 5.94
C LEU A 311 -16.65 -10.77 5.20
N LEU A 312 -17.26 -10.79 4.00
CA LEU A 312 -17.32 -11.99 3.18
C LEU A 312 -15.93 -12.47 2.75
N TYR A 313 -15.02 -11.55 2.41
CA TYR A 313 -13.63 -11.85 2.10
C TYR A 313 -12.88 -12.46 3.29
N GLU A 314 -13.00 -11.89 4.48
CA GLU A 314 -12.38 -12.42 5.71
C GLU A 314 -12.90 -13.83 6.03
N ILE A 315 -14.21 -14.05 5.90
CA ILE A 315 -14.82 -15.38 6.05
C ILE A 315 -14.25 -16.33 4.99
N ALA A 316 -14.17 -15.90 3.72
CA ALA A 316 -13.67 -16.72 2.64
C ALA A 316 -12.22 -17.16 2.85
N VAL A 317 -11.33 -16.23 3.18
CA VAL A 317 -9.91 -16.54 3.46
C VAL A 317 -9.79 -17.50 4.64
N ARG A 318 -10.49 -17.24 5.75
CA ARG A 318 -10.47 -18.14 6.92
C ARG A 318 -10.99 -19.53 6.60
N LEU A 319 -12.08 -19.65 5.84
CA LEU A 319 -12.61 -20.96 5.43
C LEU A 319 -11.61 -21.71 4.56
N ILE A 320 -10.99 -21.05 3.58
CA ILE A 320 -9.98 -21.66 2.70
C ILE A 320 -8.75 -22.12 3.49
N ASP A 321 -8.33 -21.35 4.50
CA ASP A 321 -7.18 -21.67 5.35
C ASP A 321 -7.49 -22.85 6.29
N VAL A 322 -8.62 -22.81 6.99
CA VAL A 322 -9.04 -23.88 7.92
C VAL A 322 -9.28 -25.20 7.18
N THR A 323 -9.84 -25.15 5.98
CA THR A 323 -10.10 -26.34 5.15
C THR A 323 -8.88 -26.84 4.38
N GLY A 324 -7.70 -26.24 4.55
CA GLY A 324 -6.48 -26.61 3.82
C GLY A 324 -6.04 -28.07 3.99
N ARG A 325 -6.56 -28.78 5.00
CA ARG A 325 -6.33 -30.22 5.20
C ARG A 325 -7.21 -31.10 4.29
N ILE A 326 -8.35 -30.61 3.79
CA ILE A 326 -9.32 -31.35 2.98
C ILE A 326 -9.29 -30.79 1.54
N ARG A 327 -8.40 -31.34 0.71
CA ARG A 327 -8.09 -30.80 -0.63
C ARG A 327 -9.31 -30.59 -1.55
N PRO A 328 -10.28 -31.53 -1.67
CA PRO A 328 -11.44 -31.33 -2.55
C PRO A 328 -12.34 -30.18 -2.08
N LEU A 329 -12.57 -30.09 -0.76
CA LEU A 329 -13.36 -29.02 -0.18
C LEU A 329 -12.66 -27.67 -0.34
N GLN A 330 -11.34 -27.62 -0.12
CA GLN A 330 -10.56 -26.42 -0.34
C GLN A 330 -10.62 -25.96 -1.81
N TRP A 331 -10.50 -26.88 -2.76
CA TRP A 331 -10.64 -26.58 -4.18
C TRP A 331 -12.03 -26.01 -4.49
N LEU A 332 -13.09 -26.67 -3.99
CA LEU A 332 -14.47 -26.21 -4.18
C LEU A 332 -14.67 -24.81 -3.60
N LEU A 333 -14.21 -24.56 -2.37
CA LEU A 333 -14.31 -23.24 -1.74
C LEU A 333 -13.52 -22.18 -2.50
N ARG A 334 -12.34 -22.52 -3.01
CA ARG A 334 -11.59 -21.60 -3.89
C ARG A 334 -12.38 -21.28 -5.13
N VAL A 335 -12.98 -22.27 -5.82
CA VAL A 335 -13.80 -22.04 -7.02
C VAL A 335 -15.06 -21.23 -6.72
N LEU A 336 -15.70 -21.43 -5.57
CA LEU A 336 -16.92 -20.69 -5.21
C LEU A 336 -16.64 -19.27 -4.73
N LEU A 337 -15.55 -19.06 -3.99
CA LEU A 337 -15.22 -17.79 -3.34
C LEU A 337 -14.13 -17.01 -4.10
N TRP A 338 -13.68 -17.50 -5.26
CA TRP A 338 -12.66 -16.84 -6.06
C TRP A 338 -13.11 -15.44 -6.47
N SER A 339 -14.40 -15.25 -6.79
CA SER A 339 -14.89 -13.95 -7.28
C SER A 339 -14.83 -12.89 -6.20
N VAL A 340 -15.14 -13.26 -4.95
CA VAL A 340 -14.99 -12.38 -3.77
C VAL A 340 -13.51 -12.03 -3.56
N THR A 341 -12.64 -13.04 -3.52
CA THR A 341 -11.21 -12.80 -3.27
C THR A 341 -10.55 -12.00 -4.40
N THR A 342 -10.94 -12.23 -5.65
CA THR A 342 -10.48 -11.50 -6.83
C THR A 342 -11.04 -10.08 -6.86
N THR A 343 -12.30 -9.86 -6.49
CA THR A 343 -12.85 -8.49 -6.39
C THR A 343 -12.06 -7.67 -5.38
N VAL A 344 -11.80 -8.23 -4.20
CA VAL A 344 -11.08 -7.51 -3.14
C VAL A 344 -9.61 -7.31 -3.50
N ARG A 345 -8.89 -8.36 -3.92
CA ARG A 345 -7.44 -8.29 -4.22
C ARG A 345 -7.12 -7.67 -5.57
N GLY A 346 -8.01 -7.78 -6.55
CA GLY A 346 -7.81 -7.29 -7.91
C GLY A 346 -8.37 -5.90 -8.17
N ILE A 347 -9.33 -5.42 -7.37
CA ILE A 347 -9.98 -4.10 -7.57
C ILE A 347 -9.84 -3.23 -6.33
N VAL A 348 -10.41 -3.65 -5.20
CA VAL A 348 -10.55 -2.78 -4.02
C VAL A 348 -9.19 -2.46 -3.38
N ILE A 349 -8.37 -3.47 -3.07
CA ILE A 349 -7.05 -3.28 -2.44
C ILE A 349 -6.11 -2.47 -3.34
N PRO A 350 -5.97 -2.73 -4.66
CA PRO A 350 -5.13 -1.92 -5.54
C PRO A 350 -5.48 -0.43 -5.55
N ILE A 351 -6.77 -0.10 -5.60
CA ILE A 351 -7.26 1.29 -5.58
C ILE A 351 -6.91 1.93 -4.23
N HIS A 352 -7.16 1.22 -3.13
CA HIS A 352 -6.80 1.70 -1.79
C HIS A 352 -5.30 1.86 -1.60
N ALA A 353 -4.50 0.93 -2.12
CA ALA A 353 -3.05 0.95 -2.07
C ALA A 353 -2.49 2.16 -2.82
N HIS A 354 -3.11 2.58 -3.93
CA HIS A 354 -2.72 3.81 -4.61
C HIS A 354 -2.90 5.05 -3.72
N THR A 355 -4.05 5.20 -3.06
CA THR A 355 -4.29 6.31 -2.12
C THR A 355 -3.36 6.22 -0.91
N ALA A 356 -3.14 5.02 -0.36
CA ALA A 356 -2.21 4.81 0.75
C ALA A 356 -0.80 5.27 0.41
N ARG A 357 -0.28 4.91 -0.79
CA ARG A 357 1.04 5.35 -1.25
C ARG A 357 1.13 6.88 -1.38
N ALA A 358 0.09 7.53 -1.87
CA ALA A 358 0.04 8.99 -1.93
C ALA A 358 0.06 9.63 -0.54
N ASN A 359 -0.66 9.04 0.43
CA ASN A 359 -0.67 9.49 1.82
C ASN A 359 0.69 9.34 2.49
N GLU A 360 1.44 8.27 2.21
CA GLU A 360 2.81 8.07 2.70
C GLU A 360 3.75 9.15 2.18
N LEU A 361 3.70 9.46 0.87
CA LEU A 361 4.52 10.51 0.28
C LEU A 361 4.16 11.90 0.82
N ALA A 362 2.88 12.16 1.04
CA ALA A 362 2.43 13.40 1.67
C ALA A 362 2.92 13.51 3.12
N ALA A 363 2.93 12.41 3.87
CA ALA A 363 3.50 12.40 5.22
C ALA A 363 5.02 12.60 5.22
N ASP A 364 5.74 12.05 4.24
CA ASP A 364 7.17 12.30 4.04
C ASP A 364 7.46 13.78 3.74
N ASP A 365 6.62 14.44 2.93
CA ASP A 365 6.75 15.88 2.67
C ASP A 365 6.61 16.70 3.98
N ARG A 366 5.68 16.32 4.86
CA ARG A 366 5.54 16.98 6.18
C ARG A 366 6.75 16.77 7.08
N VAL A 367 7.45 15.63 6.95
CA VAL A 367 8.72 15.38 7.66
C VAL A 367 9.81 16.32 7.16
N ILE A 368 9.86 16.58 5.85
CA ILE A 368 10.78 17.56 5.24
C ILE A 368 10.47 18.96 5.76
N GLU A 369 9.21 19.40 5.71
CA GLU A 369 8.75 20.71 6.20
C GLU A 369 9.07 20.92 7.68
N ALA A 370 8.94 19.87 8.50
CA ALA A 370 9.29 19.90 9.91
C ALA A 370 10.80 19.84 10.18
N GLY A 371 11.64 19.75 9.15
CA GLY A 371 13.10 19.74 9.27
C GLY A 371 13.66 18.44 9.87
N TYR A 372 13.00 17.31 9.63
CA TYR A 372 13.41 15.99 10.10
C TYR A 372 13.85 15.03 8.98
N ALA A 373 13.99 15.53 7.75
CA ALA A 373 14.33 14.74 6.56
C ALA A 373 15.54 13.80 6.76
N GLU A 374 16.66 14.32 7.31
CA GLU A 374 17.87 13.50 7.50
C GLU A 374 17.67 12.38 8.51
N GLY A 375 16.99 12.66 9.63
CA GLY A 375 16.69 11.65 10.64
C GLY A 375 15.79 10.54 10.10
N PHE A 376 14.76 10.95 9.37
CA PHE A 376 13.82 10.01 8.78
C PHE A 376 14.46 9.17 7.65
N ARG A 377 15.30 9.78 6.81
CA ARG A 377 16.08 9.06 5.79
C ARG A 377 16.98 8.00 6.42
N ARG A 378 17.70 8.34 7.50
CA ARG A 378 18.51 7.37 8.26
C ARG A 378 17.66 6.25 8.87
N ALA A 379 16.48 6.58 9.37
CA ALA A 379 15.54 5.58 9.89
C ALA A 379 15.04 4.63 8.78
N LEU A 380 14.64 5.16 7.62
CA LEU A 380 14.24 4.37 6.46
C LEU A 380 15.36 3.45 5.97
N ALA A 381 16.59 3.97 5.86
CA ALA A 381 17.76 3.17 5.51
C ALA A 381 17.99 2.00 6.49
N ARG A 382 17.65 2.18 7.77
CA ARG A 382 17.72 1.12 8.79
C ARG A 382 16.58 0.10 8.64
N LEU A 383 15.37 0.58 8.39
CA LEU A 383 14.16 -0.24 8.29
C LEU A 383 14.05 -1.02 6.97
N ARG A 384 14.83 -0.64 5.96
CA ARG A 384 14.86 -1.27 4.65
C ARG A 384 15.15 -2.78 4.68
N PHE A 385 15.86 -3.27 5.69
CA PHE A 385 16.07 -4.71 5.89
C PHE A 385 14.75 -5.49 6.09
N TYR A 386 13.72 -4.84 6.62
CA TYR A 386 12.40 -5.43 6.87
C TYR A 386 11.41 -5.24 5.72
N GLU A 387 11.81 -4.55 4.64
CA GLU A 387 10.97 -4.44 3.45
C GLU A 387 10.84 -5.79 2.78
N GLN A 388 9.62 -6.32 2.77
CA GLN A 388 9.34 -7.58 2.10
C GLN A 388 9.47 -7.43 0.59
N GLY A 389 10.07 -8.43 -0.06
CA GLY A 389 10.14 -8.52 -1.52
C GLY A 389 8.75 -8.43 -2.15
N ARG A 390 8.63 -7.61 -3.20
CA ARG A 390 7.39 -7.39 -3.96
C ARG A 390 7.29 -8.38 -5.13
N ASP A 391 7.61 -9.64 -4.86
CA ASP A 391 7.68 -10.66 -5.89
C ASP A 391 6.26 -11.08 -6.29
N GLY A 392 5.94 -10.88 -7.57
CA GLY A 392 4.64 -11.22 -8.15
C GLY A 392 3.63 -10.07 -8.21
N TRP A 393 2.72 -10.18 -9.16
CA TRP A 393 1.72 -9.15 -9.49
C TRP A 393 0.88 -8.72 -8.27
N ASP A 394 0.30 -9.68 -7.54
CA ASP A 394 -0.60 -9.40 -6.42
C ASP A 394 0.10 -8.60 -5.31
N ARG A 395 1.33 -8.99 -4.94
CA ARG A 395 2.09 -8.30 -3.89
C ARG A 395 2.50 -6.89 -4.32
N ALA A 396 2.92 -6.74 -5.57
CA ALA A 396 3.34 -5.43 -6.09
C ALA A 396 2.17 -4.44 -6.17
N VAL A 397 1.04 -4.88 -6.72
CA VAL A 397 -0.14 -4.02 -6.92
C VAL A 397 -0.82 -3.69 -5.58
N CYS A 398 -0.86 -4.64 -4.64
CA CYS A 398 -1.49 -4.45 -3.33
C CYS A 398 -0.60 -3.74 -2.29
N ALA A 399 0.66 -3.42 -2.60
CA ALA A 399 1.58 -2.79 -1.66
C ALA A 399 1.12 -1.37 -1.25
N THR A 400 0.84 -1.15 0.03
CA THR A 400 0.33 0.12 0.56
C THR A 400 1.40 1.19 0.75
N HIS A 401 2.68 0.80 0.80
CA HIS A 401 3.81 1.71 0.93
C HIS A 401 4.60 1.82 -0.38
N PRO A 402 5.08 3.02 -0.76
CA PRO A 402 6.06 3.16 -1.84
C PRO A 402 7.36 2.41 -1.47
N PRO A 403 8.17 1.98 -2.45
CA PRO A 403 9.49 1.40 -2.17
C PRO A 403 10.34 2.33 -1.32
N ILE A 404 11.04 1.80 -0.32
CA ILE A 404 11.82 2.64 0.62
C ILE A 404 12.88 3.46 -0.12
N GLU A 405 13.52 2.90 -1.14
CA GLU A 405 14.51 3.64 -1.95
C GLU A 405 13.92 4.89 -2.59
N LEU A 406 12.70 4.82 -3.14
CA LEU A 406 12.05 5.99 -3.76
C LEU A 406 11.64 7.04 -2.72
N ARG A 407 11.31 6.60 -1.50
CA ARG A 407 11.03 7.52 -0.38
C ARG A 407 12.30 8.22 0.07
N MET A 408 13.42 7.48 0.18
CA MET A 408 14.72 8.07 0.51
C MET A 408 15.17 9.07 -0.55
N GLU A 409 15.07 8.73 -1.84
CA GLU A 409 15.37 9.66 -2.95
C GLU A 409 14.60 10.98 -2.82
N ARG A 410 13.32 10.92 -2.43
CA ARG A 410 12.50 12.13 -2.22
C ARG A 410 12.95 12.98 -1.03
N LEU A 411 13.56 12.37 -0.01
CA LEU A 411 14.10 13.08 1.17
C LEU A 411 15.47 13.70 0.89
N GLU A 412 16.10 13.35 -0.23
CA GLU A 412 17.44 13.80 -0.60
C GLU A 412 17.40 15.12 -1.37
N SER A 413 18.29 16.04 -1.02
CA SER A 413 18.42 17.34 -1.69
C SER A 413 19.28 17.19 -2.95
N PRO A 414 18.87 17.78 -4.10
CA PRO A 414 19.67 17.75 -5.31
C PRO A 414 21.10 18.26 -5.10
N GLY A 415 22.08 17.55 -5.64
CA GLY A 415 23.50 17.93 -5.57
C GLY A 415 24.19 17.65 -4.23
N ARG A 416 23.47 17.19 -3.19
CA ARG A 416 24.08 16.72 -1.94
C ARG A 416 24.42 15.23 -2.06
N ARG A 417 25.60 14.85 -1.59
CA ARG A 417 26.02 13.45 -1.55
C ARG A 417 25.50 12.78 -0.29
N TYR A 418 24.77 11.68 -0.47
CA TYR A 418 24.29 10.83 0.59
C TYR A 418 25.11 9.53 0.54
N PRO A 419 25.97 9.26 1.54
CA PRO A 419 26.72 8.02 1.57
C PRO A 419 25.75 6.86 1.78
N LEU A 420 25.84 5.88 0.89
CA LEU A 420 25.21 4.59 1.08
C LEU A 420 25.94 3.85 2.20
N ARG A 421 25.23 3.04 2.99
CA ARG A 421 25.89 2.21 4.00
C ARG A 421 26.71 1.10 3.33
N ASP A 422 27.83 0.73 3.94
CA ASP A 422 28.74 -0.27 3.39
C ASP A 422 28.11 -1.67 3.28
N ASP A 423 27.14 -1.98 4.16
CA ASP A 423 26.37 -3.24 4.15
C ASP A 423 25.28 -3.28 3.07
N TYR A 424 25.16 -2.23 2.25
CA TYR A 424 24.15 -2.17 1.21
C TYR A 424 24.60 -2.88 -0.07
N ALA A 425 23.77 -3.77 -0.64
CA ALA A 425 24.08 -4.49 -1.88
C ALA A 425 24.39 -3.57 -3.08
N LEU A 426 23.71 -2.43 -3.20
CA LEU A 426 24.03 -1.42 -4.22
C LEU A 426 25.36 -0.73 -3.94
N SER A 427 25.80 -0.67 -2.69
CA SER A 427 27.15 -0.20 -2.36
C SER A 427 28.20 -1.09 -3.02
N ALA A 428 28.02 -2.41 -2.98
CA ALA A 428 28.94 -3.35 -3.63
C ALA A 428 28.95 -3.21 -5.17
N GLY A 429 27.80 -2.93 -5.78
CA GLY A 429 27.67 -2.74 -7.24
C GLY A 429 28.13 -1.37 -7.75
N LEU A 430 28.09 -0.34 -6.89
CA LEU A 430 28.57 1.01 -7.20
C LEU A 430 30.06 1.19 -6.90
N LEU A 431 30.74 0.24 -6.25
CA LEU A 431 32.20 0.26 -6.10
C LEU A 431 32.86 0.31 -7.49
N GLY A 432 33.39 1.48 -7.86
CA GLY A 432 34.07 1.72 -9.15
C GLY A 432 33.31 2.62 -10.14
N ALA A 433 32.05 2.99 -9.87
CA ALA A 433 31.38 4.01 -10.70
C ALA A 433 31.99 5.40 -10.39
N PRO A 434 32.30 6.25 -11.38
CA PRO A 434 32.97 7.54 -11.18
C PRO A 434 32.17 8.54 -10.32
N THR A 435 30.89 8.26 -10.08
CA THR A 435 29.97 9.04 -9.24
C THR A 435 29.60 8.34 -7.92
N SER A 436 30.18 7.17 -7.63
CA SER A 436 29.88 6.38 -6.44
C SER A 436 30.34 7.06 -5.14
N THR A 437 29.45 7.12 -4.15
CA THR A 437 29.72 7.65 -2.80
C THR A 437 30.14 6.56 -1.80
N VAL A 438 30.28 5.32 -2.25
CA VAL A 438 30.61 4.17 -1.43
C VAL A 438 32.13 4.07 -1.31
N ARG A 439 32.68 4.21 -0.10
CA ARG A 439 34.09 3.86 0.17
C ARG A 439 34.12 2.64 1.07
N ARG A 440 34.97 1.66 0.73
CA ARG A 440 35.32 0.59 1.66
C ARG A 440 35.83 1.21 2.96
N THR A 441 35.20 0.87 4.07
CA THR A 441 35.87 0.91 5.37
C THR A 441 36.94 -0.19 5.33
N GLU A 442 38.21 0.23 5.27
CA GLU A 442 39.38 -0.65 5.44
C GLU A 442 39.69 -0.88 6.92
#